data_AF-C7NDN4-F1
#
_entry.id   AF-C7NDN4-F1
#
_cell.length_a   1.000
_cell.length_b   1.000
_cell.length_c   1.000
_cell.angle_alpha   90.00
_cell.angle_beta   90.00
_cell.angle_gamma   90.00
#
_symmetry.space_group_name_H-M   'P 1'
#
loop_
_entity.id
_entity.type
_entity.pdbx_description
1 polymer ?
#
loop_
_entity_poly.entity_id
_entity_poly.type
_entity_poly.pdbx_seq_one_letter_code
_entity_poly.pdbx_strand_id
1 'polypeptide(L)'
;MSILWGTILKCKTEELDYVGIKMLGRKNQEVIRISKEFYETIKCPQFNIGDKVKLIKYPDKKATFRKIYRHDKDKRIYYLLNVENNKRKSASRYYEDNNKFEKV
;
A
#
# COMPACT_ATOMS: atom_id res chain seq x y z
N MET A 1 -29.21 4.49 -0.43
CA MET A 1 -27.94 3.72 -0.37
C MET A 1 -26.84 4.60 -0.94
N SER A 2 -26.06 5.25 -0.06
CA SER A 2 -25.03 6.22 -0.47
C SER A 2 -23.72 5.49 -0.70
N ILE A 3 -23.41 5.18 -1.95
CA ILE A 3 -22.07 4.70 -2.33
C ILE A 3 -21.14 5.90 -2.18
N LEU A 4 -20.16 5.85 -1.27
CA LEU A 4 -19.06 6.81 -1.22
C LEU A 4 -18.32 6.75 -2.57
N TRP A 5 -18.65 7.67 -3.47
CA TRP A 5 -17.88 7.89 -4.69
C TRP A 5 -16.53 8.47 -4.28
N GLY A 6 -15.52 7.61 -4.15
CA GLY A 6 -14.14 8.06 -4.03
C GLY A 6 -13.73 8.78 -5.32
N THR A 7 -13.27 10.02 -5.19
CA THR A 7 -12.66 10.74 -6.31
C THR A 7 -11.34 10.06 -6.65
N ILE A 8 -11.25 9.47 -7.84
CA ILE A 8 -10.00 8.87 -8.31
C ILE A 8 -9.10 9.99 -8.84
N LEU A 9 -7.91 10.14 -8.25
CA LEU A 9 -6.90 11.09 -8.68
C LEU A 9 -5.82 10.38 -9.49
N LYS A 10 -5.35 10.99 -10.57
CA LYS A 10 -4.26 10.51 -11.41
C LYS A 10 -3.13 11.53 -11.43
N CYS A 11 -1.94 11.12 -10.99
CA CYS A 11 -0.72 11.91 -11.19
C CYS A 11 -0.42 12.03 -12.70
N LYS A 12 -0.03 13.24 -13.12
CA LYS A 12 0.32 13.57 -14.51
C LYS A 12 1.76 14.06 -14.64
N THR A 13 2.24 14.78 -13.64
CA THR A 13 3.59 15.34 -13.61
C THR A 13 4.07 15.32 -12.17
N GLU A 14 5.34 15.00 -11.97
CA GLU A 14 6.01 15.03 -10.68
C GLU A 14 7.29 15.85 -10.86
N GLU A 15 7.28 17.07 -10.33
CA GLU A 15 8.42 17.98 -10.32
C GLU A 15 8.98 18.10 -8.90
N LEU A 16 10.17 18.69 -8.76
CA LEU A 16 10.85 18.81 -7.47
C LEU A 16 10.00 19.51 -6.39
N ASP A 17 9.21 20.51 -6.81
CA ASP A 17 8.47 21.44 -5.94
C ASP A 17 6.95 21.30 -6.05
N TYR A 18 6.43 20.50 -7.00
CA TYR A 18 5.00 20.30 -7.14
C TYR A 18 4.63 18.98 -7.81
N VAL A 19 3.39 18.53 -7.58
CA VAL A 19 2.77 17.42 -8.32
C VAL A 19 1.56 17.92 -9.09
N GLY A 20 1.47 17.54 -10.36
CA GLY A 20 0.30 17.78 -11.22
C GLY A 20 -0.68 16.62 -11.14
N ILE A 21 -1.91 16.87 -10.68
CA ILE A 21 -2.95 15.86 -10.48
C ILE A 21 -4.17 16.18 -11.36
N LYS A 22 -4.75 15.14 -11.95
CA LYS A 22 -6.02 15.19 -12.68
C LYS A 22 -7.03 14.25 -12.04
N MET A 23 -8.26 14.72 -11.78
CA MET A 23 -9.30 13.82 -11.29
C MET A 23 -9.93 13.05 -12.46
N LEU A 24 -10.16 11.75 -12.25
CA LEU A 24 -10.78 10.85 -13.21
C LEU A 24 -12.28 10.77 -12.92
N GLY A 25 -13.10 10.74 -13.97
CA GLY A 25 -14.57 10.62 -13.86
C GLY A 25 -15.35 11.89 -14.21
N ARG A 26 -14.68 13.02 -14.45
CA ARG A 26 -15.31 14.23 -15.02
C ARG A 26 -14.66 14.58 -16.36
N LYS A 27 -15.47 14.78 -17.41
CA LYS A 27 -14.97 15.24 -18.72
C LYS A 27 -14.40 16.66 -18.57
N ASN A 28 -13.29 16.93 -19.27
CA ASN A 28 -12.63 18.25 -19.36
C ASN A 28 -12.06 18.87 -18.07
N GLN A 29 -11.54 18.06 -17.14
CA GLN A 29 -10.76 18.61 -16.04
C GLN A 29 -9.31 18.94 -16.42
N GLU A 30 -8.92 20.15 -16.06
CA GLU A 30 -7.56 20.67 -16.08
C GLU A 30 -6.69 19.93 -15.06
N VAL A 31 -5.37 20.03 -15.25
CA VAL A 31 -4.38 19.49 -14.31
C VAL A 31 -4.16 20.52 -13.21
N ILE A 32 -4.45 20.15 -11.97
CA ILE A 32 -4.22 21.00 -10.79
C ILE A 32 -2.81 20.74 -10.29
N ARG A 33 -2.08 21.81 -9.95
CA ARG A 33 -0.76 21.73 -9.32
C ARG A 33 -0.91 21.83 -7.80
N ILE A 34 -0.26 20.92 -7.09
CA ILE A 34 -0.17 20.95 -5.63
C ILE A 34 1.29 21.20 -5.26
N SER A 35 1.56 22.29 -4.54
CA SER A 35 2.90 22.60 -4.02
C SER A 35 3.33 21.57 -2.96
N LYS A 36 4.62 21.29 -2.91
CA LYS A 36 5.25 20.32 -2.00
C LYS A 36 4.95 20.55 -0.52
N GLU A 37 4.66 21.78 -0.13
CA GLU A 37 4.27 22.12 1.24
C GLU A 37 2.89 21.55 1.65
N PHE A 38 2.04 21.18 0.68
CA PHE A 38 0.68 20.68 0.92
C PHE A 38 0.56 19.15 0.83
N TYR A 39 1.65 18.42 0.61
CA TYR A 39 1.62 16.95 0.58
C TYR A 39 2.86 16.32 1.21
N GLU A 40 2.70 15.10 1.71
CA GLU A 40 3.81 14.26 2.14
C GLU A 40 4.00 13.15 1.11
N THR A 41 5.23 12.96 0.61
CA THR A 41 5.58 11.77 -0.16
C THR A 41 5.76 10.60 0.81
N ILE A 42 4.95 9.57 0.64
CA ILE A 42 4.98 8.37 1.47
C ILE A 42 5.51 7.21 0.64
N LYS A 43 6.41 6.41 1.22
CA LYS A 43 6.89 5.18 0.58
C LYS A 43 5.71 4.25 0.31
N CYS A 44 5.56 3.83 -0.95
CA CYS A 44 4.58 2.81 -1.30
C CYS A 44 4.97 1.45 -0.69
N PRO A 45 3.99 0.65 -0.25
CA PRO A 45 4.25 -0.73 0.16
C PRO A 45 4.81 -1.54 -1.02
N GLN A 46 5.80 -2.38 -0.75
CA GLN A 46 6.42 -3.28 -1.71
C GLN A 46 5.46 -4.39 -2.20
N PHE A 47 4.45 -4.73 -1.40
CA PHE A 47 3.48 -5.77 -1.71
C PHE A 47 2.05 -5.22 -1.72
N ASN A 48 1.15 -5.92 -2.43
CA ASN A 48 -0.27 -5.60 -2.45
C ASN A 48 -1.09 -6.57 -1.60
N ILE A 49 -2.28 -6.14 -1.18
CA ILE A 49 -3.26 -7.05 -0.57
C ILE A 49 -3.61 -8.14 -1.59
N GLY A 50 -3.54 -9.40 -1.18
CA GLY A 50 -3.76 -10.56 -2.04
C GLY A 50 -2.49 -11.16 -2.65
N ASP A 51 -1.35 -10.46 -2.59
CA ASP A 51 -0.08 -11.03 -3.06
C ASP A 51 0.27 -12.29 -2.24
N LYS A 52 0.73 -13.34 -2.94
CA LYS A 52 1.21 -14.60 -2.35
C LYS A 52 2.72 -14.56 -2.18
N VAL A 53 3.18 -15.00 -1.02
CA VAL A 53 4.60 -15.02 -0.66
C VAL A 53 4.96 -16.30 0.08
N LYS A 54 6.23 -16.68 0.03
CA LYS A 54 6.85 -17.64 0.95
C LYS A 54 7.50 -16.88 2.09
N LEU A 55 7.42 -17.45 3.30
CA LEU A 55 8.11 -16.92 4.47
C LEU A 55 9.54 -17.43 4.47
N ILE A 56 10.55 -16.56 4.54
CA ILE A 56 11.97 -17.02 4.59
C ILE A 56 12.23 -17.90 5.80
N LYS A 57 11.65 -17.55 6.97
CA LYS A 57 11.78 -18.36 8.19
C LYS A 57 11.09 -19.72 8.09
N TYR A 58 10.08 -19.85 7.24
CA TYR A 58 9.27 -21.06 7.09
C TYR A 58 9.01 -21.29 5.60
N PRO A 59 10.04 -21.74 4.84
CA PRO A 59 9.99 -21.77 3.37
C PRO A 59 8.89 -22.69 2.82
N ASP A 60 8.50 -23.71 3.59
CA ASP A 60 7.41 -24.63 3.25
C ASP A 60 6.02 -24.00 3.39
N LYS A 61 5.93 -22.82 4.01
CA LYS A 61 4.67 -22.13 4.26
C LYS A 61 4.46 -21.00 3.26
N LYS A 62 3.32 -21.07 2.58
CA LYS A 62 2.78 -19.98 1.77
C LYS A 62 1.93 -19.07 2.65
N ALA A 63 1.97 -17.79 2.34
CA ALA A 63 1.16 -16.78 3.00
C ALA A 63 0.61 -15.80 1.97
N THR A 64 -0.51 -15.18 2.33
CA THR A 64 -1.15 -14.14 1.51
C THR A 64 -1.30 -12.86 2.33
N PHE A 65 -0.96 -11.71 1.76
CA PHE A 65 -1.17 -10.43 2.43
C PHE A 65 -2.66 -10.15 2.56
N ARG A 66 -3.12 -10.03 3.81
CA ARG A 66 -4.52 -9.75 4.14
C ARG A 66 -4.77 -8.27 4.39
N LYS A 67 -3.84 -7.60 5.08
CA LYS A 67 -3.92 -6.16 5.35
C LYS A 67 -2.54 -5.56 5.29
N ILE A 68 -2.51 -4.31 4.82
CA ILE A 68 -1.34 -3.45 4.80
C ILE A 68 -1.77 -2.18 5.51
N TYR A 69 -0.97 -1.74 6.48
CA TYR A 69 -1.23 -0.47 7.15
C TYR A 69 0.08 0.18 7.55
N ARG A 70 0.08 1.51 7.55
CA ARG A 70 1.18 2.31 8.11
C ARG A 70 0.87 2.54 9.57
N HIS A 71 1.83 2.34 10.45
CA HIS A 71 1.64 2.58 11.86
C HIS A 71 1.90 4.06 12.19
N ASP A 72 1.03 4.66 12.99
CA ASP A 72 0.99 6.12 13.14
C ASP A 72 2.24 6.69 13.80
N LYS A 73 2.86 5.93 14.72
CA LYS A 73 3.97 6.38 15.56
C LYS A 73 5.34 6.27 14.87
N ASP A 74 5.64 5.13 14.26
CA ASP A 74 6.95 4.87 13.63
C ASP A 74 6.91 4.98 12.10
N LYS A 75 5.74 5.25 11.53
CA LYS A 75 5.50 5.42 10.08
C LYS A 75 5.93 4.22 9.23
N ARG A 76 6.13 3.04 9.85
CA ARG A 76 6.52 1.81 9.17
C ARG A 76 5.32 1.13 8.54
N ILE A 77 5.57 0.43 7.44
CA ILE A 77 4.58 -0.38 6.75
C ILE A 77 4.55 -1.76 7.42
N TYR A 78 3.36 -2.12 7.88
CA TYR A 78 3.07 -3.40 8.49
C TYR A 78 2.20 -4.26 7.59
N TYR A 79 2.60 -5.53 7.53
CA TYR A 79 1.92 -6.57 6.79
C TYR A 79 1.27 -7.55 7.76
N LEU A 80 -0.04 -7.75 7.57
CA LEU A 80 -0.78 -8.83 8.20
C LEU A 80 -1.04 -9.92 7.18
N LEU A 81 -0.65 -11.14 7.50
CA LEU A 81 -0.71 -12.29 6.59
C LEU A 81 -1.81 -13.26 7.00
N ASN A 82 -2.28 -14.05 6.04
CA ASN A 82 -2.92 -15.34 6.27
C ASN A 82 -1.94 -16.42 5.84
N VAL A 83 -1.44 -17.22 6.78
CA VAL A 83 -0.51 -18.34 6.49
C VAL A 83 -1.33 -19.61 6.25
N GLU A 84 -1.06 -20.32 5.16
CA GLU A 84 -1.73 -21.59 4.84
C GLU A 84 -1.54 -22.61 5.97
N ASN A 85 -2.58 -23.40 6.23
CA ASN A 85 -2.63 -24.43 7.28
C ASN A 85 -2.37 -23.95 8.72
N ASN A 86 -2.38 -22.64 8.97
CA ASN A 86 -2.31 -22.07 10.31
C ASN A 86 -3.69 -21.59 10.78
N LYS A 87 -4.37 -22.41 11.60
CA LYS A 87 -5.69 -22.08 12.18
C LYS A 87 -5.64 -20.89 13.14
N ARG A 88 -4.48 -20.56 13.70
CA ARG A 88 -4.28 -19.28 14.39
C ARG A 88 -4.16 -18.23 13.30
N LYS A 89 -5.25 -17.46 13.08
CA LYS A 89 -5.24 -16.20 12.32
C LYS A 89 -3.95 -15.48 12.66
N SER A 90 -2.99 -15.46 11.74
CA SER A 90 -1.61 -15.06 12.00
C SER A 90 -1.59 -13.65 12.57
N ALA A 91 -1.52 -13.55 13.91
CA ALA A 91 -1.44 -12.29 14.64
C ALA A 91 -0.05 -11.64 14.53
N SER A 92 0.89 -12.36 13.91
CA SER A 92 2.24 -11.90 13.65
C SER A 92 2.20 -10.74 12.67
N ARG A 93 2.55 -9.55 13.17
CA ARG A 93 2.80 -8.36 12.37
C ARG A 93 4.19 -8.48 11.79
N TYR A 94 4.31 -8.34 10.48
CA TYR A 94 5.61 -8.36 9.80
C TYR A 94 5.92 -6.96 9.27
N TYR A 95 7.20 -6.61 9.31
CA TYR A 95 7.73 -5.34 8.85
C TYR A 95 8.31 -5.49 7.45
N GLU A 96 8.11 -4.48 6.61
CA GLU A 96 8.71 -4.42 5.26
C GLU A 96 10.23 -4.55 5.30
N ASP A 97 10.91 -3.79 6.17
CA ASP A 97 12.36 -3.63 6.19
C ASP A 97 13.14 -4.92 6.54
N ASN A 98 12.46 -5.96 7.02
CA ASN A 98 13.13 -7.19 7.43
C ASN A 98 13.35 -8.19 6.28
N ASN A 99 12.93 -7.89 5.04
CA ASN A 99 13.03 -8.79 3.88
C ASN A 99 12.62 -10.24 4.20
N LYS A 100 11.52 -10.44 4.92
CA LYS A 100 11.11 -11.76 5.44
C LYS A 100 10.35 -12.62 4.42
N PHE A 101 10.23 -12.14 3.19
CA PHE A 101 9.31 -12.67 2.19
C PHE A 101 9.99 -12.84 0.85
N GLU A 102 9.62 -13.92 0.18
CA GLU A 102 9.94 -14.15 -1.22
C GLU A 102 8.64 -14.22 -2.01
N LYS A 103 8.55 -13.46 -3.11
CA LYS A 103 7.34 -13.47 -3.96
C LYS A 103 7.25 -14.82 -4.69
N VAL A 104 6.05 -15.41 -4.69
CA VAL A 104 5.76 -16.68 -5.38
C VAL A 104 5.28 -16.44 -6.78
#